data_AF-F2DSS8-F1
#
_entry.id   AF-F2DSS8-F1
#
_cell.length_a   1.000
_cell.length_b   1.000
_cell.length_c   1.000
_cell.angle_alpha   90.00
_cell.angle_beta   90.00
_cell.angle_gamma   90.00
#
_symmetry.space_group_name_H-M   'P 1'
#
loop_
_entity.id
_entity.type
_entity.pdbx_description
1 polymer ?
#
loop_
_entity_poly.entity_id
_entity_poly.type
_entity_poly.pdbx_seq_one_letter_code
_entity_poly.pdbx_strand_id
1 'polypeptide(L)' 'RELHRFRNVLRKDDFICLERVKGSLVNILAGLELHAGVFSTAEQKRIVDCVYGLQEMGKRGELGGEPCTLVFIDYCMPVV' A
#
# COMPACT_ATOMS: atom_id res chain seq x y z
N ARG A 1 -8.51 17.90 -12.79
CA ARG A 1 -7.32 17.01 -12.86
C ARG A 1 -7.44 15.83 -11.89
N GLU A 2 -7.73 16.06 -10.60
CA GLU A 2 -7.86 14.99 -9.59
C GLU A 2 -9.16 14.17 -9.71
N LEU A 3 -10.29 14.79 -10.04
CA LEU A 3 -11.58 14.09 -10.26
C LEU A 3 -11.52 12.98 -11.32
N HIS A 4 -10.64 13.11 -12.33
CA HIS A 4 -10.47 12.08 -13.36
C HIS A 4 -9.64 10.89 -12.85
N ARG A 5 -8.74 11.12 -11.87
CA ARG A 5 -7.97 10.05 -11.21
C ARG A 5 -8.85 9.21 -10.31
N PHE A 6 -9.76 9.83 -9.57
CA PHE A 6 -10.72 9.12 -8.71
C PHE A 6 -11.60 8.13 -9.50
N ARG A 7 -11.88 8.40 -10.78
CA ARG A 7 -12.61 7.46 -11.66
C ARG A 7 -11.82 6.21 -12.04
N ASN A 8 -10.48 6.28 -11.98
CA ASN A 8 -9.60 5.17 -12.35
C ASN A 8 -9.18 4.32 -11.15
N VAL A 9 -9.57 4.72 -9.93
CA VAL A 9 -9.34 3.91 -8.73
C VAL A 9 -10.34 2.77 -8.74
N LEU A 10 -9.82 1.55 -8.82
CA LEU A 10 -10.62 0.35 -8.69
C LEU A 10 -10.84 0.09 -7.20
N ARG A 11 -12.11 0.11 -6.78
CA ARG A 11 -12.52 -0.27 -5.43
C ARG A 11 -13.08 -1.68 -5.47
N LYS A 12 -12.58 -2.54 -4.59
CA LYS A 12 -13.13 -3.86 -4.32
C LYS A 12 -13.43 -3.96 -2.83
N ASP A 13 -14.69 -4.19 -2.49
CA ASP A 13 -15.18 -4.28 -1.11
C ASP A 13 -16.07 -5.51 -0.88
N ASP A 14 -16.17 -6.39 -1.87
CA ASP A 14 -16.98 -7.62 -1.88
C ASP A 14 -16.20 -8.84 -1.35
N PHE A 15 -15.28 -8.63 -0.41
CA PHE A 15 -14.51 -9.71 0.19
C PHE A 15 -15.37 -10.56 1.13
N ILE A 16 -15.47 -11.85 0.84
CA ILE A 16 -16.18 -12.83 1.66
C ILE A 16 -15.19 -13.91 2.09
N CYS A 17 -14.93 -13.98 3.40
CA CYS A 17 -14.26 -15.12 4.02
C CYS A 17 -14.98 -15.44 5.33
N LEU A 18 -15.72 -16.54 5.34
CA LEU A 18 -16.53 -16.95 6.48
C LEU A 18 -15.73 -17.91 7.35
N GLU A 19 -15.43 -17.50 8.58
CA GLU A 19 -14.78 -18.35 9.58
C GLU A 19 -15.63 -18.50 10.84
N ARG A 20 -15.39 -19.60 11.56
CA ARG A 20 -16.02 -19.82 12.87
C ARG A 20 -15.21 -19.13 13.96
N VAL A 21 -15.76 -18.05 14.50
CA VAL A 21 -15.20 -17.34 15.65
C VAL A 21 -16.17 -17.49 16.81
N LYS A 22 -15.71 -18.10 17.92
CA LYS A 22 -16.52 -18.34 19.13
C LYS A 22 -17.87 -19.04 18.84
N GLY A 23 -17.86 -19.99 17.90
CA GLY A 23 -19.05 -20.76 17.51
C GLY A 23 -20.00 -20.04 16.54
N SER A 24 -19.75 -18.78 16.20
CA SER A 24 -20.51 -18.01 15.21
C SER A 24 -19.77 -17.97 13.88
N LEU A 25 -20.51 -18.11 12.77
CA LEU A 25 -19.97 -17.93 11.43
C LEU A 25 -19.89 -16.43 11.12
N VAL A 26 -18.70 -15.89 10.94
CA VAL A 26 -18.48 -14.45 10.74
C VAL A 26 -17.65 -14.22 9.47
N ASN A 27 -17.96 -13.15 8.72
CA ASN A 27 -17.10 -12.71 7.64
C ASN A 27 -15.91 -11.95 8.24
N ILE A 28 -14.74 -12.59 8.30
CA ILE A 28 -13.53 -11.99 8.88
C ILE A 28 -12.95 -10.86 8.03
N LEU A 29 -13.37 -10.76 6.77
CA LEU A 29 -12.98 -9.68 5.86
C LEU A 29 -14.06 -8.59 5.78
N ALA A 30 -15.11 -8.66 6.60
CA ALA A 30 -16.16 -7.64 6.62
C ALA A 30 -15.56 -6.27 6.94
N GLY A 31 -15.83 -5.30 6.06
CA GLY A 31 -15.34 -3.92 6.19
C GLY A 31 -13.94 -3.69 5.61
N LEU A 32 -13.30 -4.69 5.01
CA LEU A 32 -12.07 -4.47 4.23
C LEU A 32 -12.42 -3.91 2.84
N GLU A 33 -11.72 -2.83 2.48
CA GLU A 33 -11.79 -2.22 1.16
C GLU A 33 -10.39 -2.19 0.54
N LEU A 34 -10.28 -2.70 -0.69
CA LEU A 34 -9.05 -2.64 -1.47
C LEU A 34 -9.20 -1.57 -2.55
N HIS A 35 -8.27 -0.62 -2.54
CA HIS A 35 -8.16 0.39 -3.60
C HIS A 35 -6.91 0.12 -4.44
N ALA A 36 -7.11 -0.11 -5.74
CA ALA A 36 -6.03 -0.23 -6.72
C ALA A 36 -6.02 0.98 -7.66
N GLY A 37 -4.84 1.30 -8.21
CA GLY A 37 -4.69 2.44 -9.13
C GLY A 37 -4.78 3.82 -8.47
N VAL A 38 -4.65 3.90 -7.14
CA VAL A 38 -4.66 5.16 -6.38
C VAL A 38 -3.53 6.09 -6.84
N PHE A 39 -2.35 5.53 -7.09
CA PHE A 39 -1.19 6.25 -7.61
C PHE A 39 -0.93 5.84 -9.06
N SER A 40 -0.62 6.83 -9.92
CA SER A 40 -0.11 6.53 -11.25
C SER A 40 1.28 5.89 -11.20
N THR A 41 1.71 5.26 -12.28
CA THR A 41 3.09 4.71 -12.39
C THR A 41 4.16 5.76 -12.09
N ALA A 42 3.95 7.00 -12.52
CA ALA A 42 4.88 8.10 -12.23
C ALA A 42 4.89 8.48 -10.75
N GLU A 43 3.75 8.43 -10.06
CA GLU A 43 3.66 8.71 -8.62
C GLU A 43 4.25 7.59 -7.80
N GLN A 44 3.95 6.33 -8.14
CA GLN A 44 4.57 5.16 -7.54
C GLN A 44 6.09 5.26 -7.64
N LYS A 45 6.63 5.57 -8.83
CA LYS A 45 8.07 5.76 -9.02
C LYS A 45 8.63 6.87 -8.13
N ARG A 46 7.97 8.03 -8.03
CA ARG A 46 8.42 9.13 -7.16
C ARG A 46 8.43 8.77 -5.68
N ILE A 47 7.44 8.00 -5.23
CA ILE A 47 7.38 7.49 -3.86
C ILE A 47 8.56 6.55 -3.61
N VAL A 48 8.78 5.58 -4.51
CA VAL A 48 9.89 4.63 -4.43
C VAL A 48 11.25 5.35 -4.43
N ASP A 49 11.46 6.29 -5.35
CA ASP A 49 12.69 7.09 -5.43
C ASP A 49 12.93 7.90 -4.13
N CYS A 50 11.87 8.49 -3.57
CA CYS A 50 11.94 9.23 -2.31
C CYS A 50 12.35 8.33 -1.14
N VAL A 51 11.75 7.15 -1.07
CA VAL A 51 12.04 6.14 -0.04
C VAL A 51 13.48 5.66 -0.09
N TYR A 52 13.98 5.33 -1.28
CA TYR A 52 15.38 4.94 -1.43
C TYR A 52 16.32 6.09 -1.06
N GLY A 53 15.97 7.33 -1.41
CA GLY A 53 16.70 8.52 -0.96
C GLY A 53 16.78 8.61 0.56
N LEU A 54 15.66 8.42 1.26
CA LEU A 54 15.61 8.42 2.73
C LEU A 54 16.42 7.26 3.33
N GLN A 55 16.37 6.07 2.73
CA GLN A 55 17.17 4.93 3.18
C GLN A 55 18.67 5.23 3.11
N GLU A 56 19.13 5.83 2.01
CA GLU A 56 20.54 6.21 1.84
C GLU A 56 20.96 7.33 2.81
N MET A 57 20.10 8.33 3.03
CA MET A 57 20.35 9.37 4.05
C MET A 57 20.46 8.76 5.46
N GLY A 58 19.61 7.78 5.78
CA GLY A 58 19.68 7.03 7.03
C GLY A 58 21.00 6.27 7.18
N LYS A 59 21.48 5.60 6.13
CA LYS A 59 22.80 4.93 6.12
C LYS A 59 23.97 5.91 6.32
N ARG A 60 23.85 7.14 5.82
CA ARG A 60 24.85 8.20 6.00
C ARG A 60 24.76 8.91 7.36
N GLY A 61 23.78 8.58 8.19
CA GLY A 61 23.55 9.25 9.48
C GLY A 61 23.05 10.69 9.35
N GLU A 62 22.48 11.04 8.18
CA GLU A 62 21.94 12.38 7.91
C GLU A 62 20.50 12.54 8.43
N LEU A 63 19.87 11.43 8.82
CA LEU A 63 18.58 11.42 9.51
C LEU A 63 18.83 11.35 11.03
N GLY A 64 18.30 12.31 11.78
CA GLY A 64 18.35 12.27 13.24
C GLY A 64 17.47 11.14 13.79
N GLY A 65 17.99 10.38 14.75
CA GLY A 65 17.28 9.26 15.38
C GLY A 65 17.85 7.89 15.04
N GLU A 66 17.29 6.84 15.63
CA GLU A 66 17.72 5.46 15.41
C GLU A 66 17.40 4.98 13.98
N PRO A 67 18.22 4.08 13.40
CA PRO A 67 18.04 3.61 12.03
C PRO A 67 16.68 2.93 11.85
N CYS A 68 15.78 3.59 11.14
CA CYS A 68 14.47 3.05 10.79
C CYS A 68 14.62 2.08 9.61
N THR A 69 14.36 0.78 9.86
CA THR A 69 14.22 -0.19 8.76
C THR A 69 12.86 0.03 8.10
N LEU A 70 12.86 0.75 6.98
CA LEU A 70 11.68 0.89 6.14
C LEU A 70 11.46 -0.42 5.37
N VAL A 71 10.49 -1.21 5.80
CA VAL A 71 10.01 -2.39 5.05
C VAL A 71 8.92 -1.92 4.10
N PHE A 72 9.27 -1.75 2.83
CA PHE A 72 8.29 -1.63 1.76
C PHE A 72 7.83 -3.03 1.40
N ILE A 73 6.54 -3.30 1.58
CA ILE A 73 5.92 -4.48 0.98
C ILE A 73 5.79 -4.11 -0.50
N ASP A 74 6.81 -4.47 -1.29
CA ASP A 74 6.79 -4.38 -2.74
C ASP A 74 5.62 -5.23 -3.27
N TYR A 75 4.46 -4.61 -3.42
CA TYR A 75 3.45 -5.07 -4.39
C TYR A 75 3.81 -4.48 -5.76
N CYS A 76 5.10 -4.55 -6.14
CA CYS A 76 5.51 -4.37 -7.53
C CYS A 76 5.16 -5.67 -8.26
N MET A 77 3.87 -5.89 -8.50
CA MET A 77 3.44 -6.90 -9.46
C MET A 77 4.04 -6.54 -10.82
N PRO A 78 4.67 -7.49 -11.53
CA PRO A 78 5.17 -7.24 -12.86
C PRO A 78 3.97 -6.93 -13.76
N VAL A 79 3.91 -5.72 -14.29
CA VAL A 79 3.12 -5.45 -15.48
C VAL A 79 3.83 -6.18 -16.61
N VAL A 80 3.28 -7.35 -16.98
CA VAL A 80 3.58 -8.05 -18.24
C VAL A 80 3.17 -7.17 -19.41
#